data_AF-A0A937YRH0-F1
#
_entry.id   AF-A0A937YRH0-F1
#
_cell.length_a   1.000
_cell.length_b   1.000
_cell.length_c   1.000
_cell.angle_alpha   90.00
_cell.angle_beta   90.00
_cell.angle_gamma   90.00
#
_symmetry.space_group_name_H-M   'P 1'
#
loop_
_entity.id
_entity.type
_entity.pdbx_description
1 polymer ?
#
loop_
_entity_poly.entity_id
_entity_poly.type
_entity_poly.pdbx_seq_one_letter_code
_entity_poly.pdbx_strand_id
1 'polypeptide(L)'
;MRCSPCRAVAVLLAVLLPAPALSHGGGLDDLGCHHNRKQGGYHCHRGPLAGQAFSSKAEALEALGAPRPQRVEPPATGKVPGR
;
A
#
# COMPACT_ATOMS: atom_id res chain seq x y z
N MET A 1 -39.28 -6.68 36.77
CA MET A 1 -38.70 -7.99 36.39
C MET A 1 -37.37 -7.71 35.71
N ARG A 2 -36.25 -7.87 36.41
CA ARG A 2 -34.91 -7.62 35.85
C ARG A 2 -34.41 -8.95 35.31
N CYS A 3 -34.52 -9.19 34.00
CA CYS A 3 -33.93 -10.37 33.37
C CYS A 3 -32.40 -10.26 33.39
N SER A 4 -31.82 -10.70 34.51
CA SER A 4 -30.37 -10.82 34.71
C SER A 4 -29.64 -11.57 33.57
N PRO A 5 -30.15 -12.68 32.99
CA PRO A 5 -29.46 -13.36 31.89
C PRO A 5 -29.38 -12.51 30.62
N CYS A 6 -30.39 -11.68 30.33
CA CYS A 6 -30.38 -10.80 29.17
C CYS A 6 -29.27 -9.73 29.25
N ARG A 7 -28.94 -9.25 30.46
CA ARG A 7 -27.81 -8.32 30.66
C ARG A 7 -26.48 -9.00 30.43
N ALA A 8 -26.30 -10.22 30.94
CA ALA A 8 -25.07 -10.99 30.74
C ALA A 8 -24.84 -11.29 29.25
N VAL A 9 -25.91 -11.70 28.54
CA VAL A 9 -25.87 -11.95 27.08
C VAL A 9 -25.53 -10.68 26.31
N ALA A 10 -26.14 -9.54 26.64
CA ALA A 10 -25.86 -8.27 25.98
C ALA A 10 -24.41 -7.79 26.18
N VAL A 11 -23.86 -7.94 27.40
CA VAL A 11 -22.45 -7.61 27.69
C VAL A 11 -21.52 -8.54 26.93
N LEU A 12 -21.82 -9.84 26.90
CA LEU A 12 -21.01 -10.81 26.16
C LEU A 12 -20.97 -10.45 24.67
N LEU A 13 -22.13 -10.17 24.06
CA LEU A 13 -22.23 -9.73 22.66
C LEU A 13 -21.41 -8.47 22.39
N ALA A 14 -21.47 -7.46 23.26
CA ALA A 14 -20.72 -6.22 23.08
C ALA A 14 -19.19 -6.40 23.07
N VAL A 15 -18.65 -7.35 23.85
CA VAL A 15 -17.20 -7.64 23.90
C VAL A 15 -16.72 -8.40 22.66
N LEU A 16 -17.60 -9.16 22.00
CA LEU A 16 -17.25 -9.91 20.79
C LEU A 16 -17.29 -9.07 19.50
N LEU A 17 -17.75 -7.82 19.54
CA LEU A 17 -17.75 -6.96 18.35
C LEU A 17 -16.32 -6.51 18.03
N PRO A 18 -15.76 -6.85 16.85
CA PRO A 18 -14.46 -6.35 16.43
C PRO A 18 -14.53 -4.83 16.19
N ALA A 19 -13.57 -4.09 16.74
CA ALA A 19 -13.46 -2.66 16.50
C ALA A 19 -12.92 -2.39 15.08
N PRO A 20 -13.43 -1.37 14.36
CA PRO A 20 -12.85 -0.95 13.09
C PRO A 20 -11.41 -0.48 13.29
N ALA A 21 -10.47 -1.07 12.55
CA ALA A 21 -9.08 -0.64 12.52
C ALA A 21 -8.83 0.26 11.29
N LEU A 22 -8.34 1.47 11.51
CA LEU A 22 -7.93 2.37 10.43
C LEU A 22 -6.50 2.01 10.01
N SER A 23 -6.36 1.44 8.82
CA SER A 23 -5.06 1.22 8.20
C SER A 23 -4.44 2.57 7.84
N HIS A 24 -3.38 2.95 8.55
CA HIS A 24 -2.57 4.10 8.16
C HIS A 24 -1.75 3.70 6.92
N GLY A 25 -1.70 4.57 5.91
CA GLY A 25 -0.72 4.42 4.85
C GLY A 25 0.67 4.44 5.47
N GLY A 26 1.54 3.48 5.12
CA GLY A 26 2.92 3.46 5.60
C GLY A 26 3.64 4.80 5.33
N GLY A 27 4.77 5.02 6.01
CA GLY A 27 5.54 6.26 5.84
C GLY A 27 5.99 6.46 4.39
N LEU A 28 5.53 7.55 3.79
CA LEU A 28 6.04 8.07 2.51
C LEU A 28 6.98 9.24 2.82
N ASP A 29 7.94 9.49 1.95
CA ASP A 29 8.78 10.69 2.00
C ASP A 29 8.10 11.89 1.31
N ASP A 30 8.82 13.01 1.24
CA ASP A 30 8.30 14.27 0.69
C ASP A 30 7.90 14.17 -0.80
N LEU A 31 8.44 13.20 -1.53
CA LEU A 31 8.05 12.93 -2.93
C LEU A 31 6.78 12.09 -3.02
N GLY A 32 6.26 11.59 -1.88
CA GLY A 32 5.13 10.68 -1.84
C GLY A 32 5.50 9.23 -2.10
N CYS A 33 6.75 8.84 -1.87
CA CYS A 33 7.28 7.52 -2.20
C CYS A 33 7.92 6.82 -0.98
N HIS A 34 8.18 5.51 -1.06
CA HIS A 34 8.84 4.76 0.01
C HIS A 34 9.89 3.77 -0.53
N HIS A 35 10.88 3.43 0.31
CA HIS A 35 11.87 2.41 -0.01
C HIS A 35 11.40 1.03 0.43
N ASN A 36 11.43 0.06 -0.48
CA ASN A 36 11.18 -1.33 -0.14
C ASN A 36 12.47 -2.00 0.35
N ARG A 37 12.64 -2.07 1.68
CA ARG A 37 13.85 -2.63 2.32
C ARG A 37 14.06 -4.12 2.03
N LYS A 38 13.01 -4.87 1.69
CA LYS A 38 13.09 -6.34 1.48
C LYS A 38 13.51 -6.72 0.07
N GLN A 39 12.95 -6.04 -0.94
CA GLN A 39 13.18 -6.38 -2.35
C GLN A 39 14.06 -5.34 -3.07
N GLY A 40 14.41 -4.25 -2.39
CA GLY A 40 14.98 -3.07 -3.03
C GLY A 40 13.91 -2.28 -3.79
N GLY A 41 14.30 -1.11 -4.28
CA GLY A 41 13.43 -0.24 -5.07
C GLY A 41 12.70 0.84 -4.26
N TYR A 42 12.06 1.73 -5.01
CA TYR A 42 11.46 2.96 -4.53
C TYR A 42 10.10 3.16 -5.19
N HIS A 43 9.03 3.12 -4.39
CA HIS A 43 7.65 3.06 -4.88
C HIS A 43 6.88 4.32 -4.49
N CYS A 44 6.30 4.98 -5.49
CA CYS A 44 5.57 6.22 -5.33
C CYS A 44 4.06 5.97 -5.24
N HIS A 45 3.43 6.51 -4.21
CA HIS A 45 1.99 6.38 -3.97
C HIS A 45 1.25 7.71 -4.10
N ARG A 46 1.95 8.84 -4.00
CA ARG A 46 1.40 10.20 -4.12
C ARG A 46 2.27 11.05 -5.04
N GLY A 47 1.73 12.17 -5.49
CA GLY A 47 2.45 13.12 -6.33
C GLY A 47 2.51 12.73 -7.82
N PRO A 48 3.34 13.43 -8.62
CA PRO A 48 3.42 13.25 -10.07
C PRO A 48 3.82 11.84 -10.51
N LEU A 49 4.53 11.11 -9.65
CA LEU A 49 5.01 9.75 -9.90
C LEU A 49 4.11 8.67 -9.28
N ALA A 50 2.90 9.01 -8.81
CA ALA A 50 2.02 8.05 -8.16
C ALA A 50 1.76 6.82 -9.05
N GLY A 51 1.99 5.63 -8.50
CA GLY A 51 1.87 4.34 -9.20
C GLY A 51 3.14 3.90 -9.93
N GLN A 52 4.22 4.68 -9.89
CA GLN A 52 5.51 4.30 -10.48
C GLN A 52 6.42 3.67 -9.43
N ALA A 53 7.34 2.84 -9.93
CA ALA A 53 8.40 2.22 -9.16
C ALA A 53 9.74 2.48 -9.86
N PHE A 54 10.76 2.75 -9.07
CA PHE A 54 12.11 3.05 -9.52
C PHE A 54 13.11 2.15 -8.79
N SER A 55 14.30 2.01 -9.35
CA SER A 55 15.41 1.32 -8.67
C SER A 55 15.92 2.12 -7.47
N SER A 56 15.80 3.45 -7.52
CA SER A 56 16.28 4.37 -6.47
C SER A 56 15.53 5.69 -6.44
N LYS A 57 15.67 6.44 -5.34
CA LYS A 57 15.17 7.81 -5.23
C LYS A 57 15.80 8.78 -6.24
N ALA A 58 17.08 8.59 -6.56
CA ALA A 58 17.77 9.42 -7.55
C ALA A 58 17.09 9.29 -8.92
N GLU A 59 16.78 8.06 -9.35
CA GLU A 59 16.07 7.82 -10.61
C GLU A 59 14.68 8.47 -10.63
N ALA A 60 13.96 8.44 -9.51
CA ALA A 60 12.68 9.14 -9.39
C ALA A 60 12.81 10.67 -9.50
N LEU A 61 13.87 11.24 -8.93
CA LEU A 61 14.17 12.67 -9.04
C LEU A 61 14.50 13.06 -10.49
N GLU A 62 15.30 12.25 -11.18
CA GLU A 62 15.58 12.44 -12.60
C GLU A 62 14.29 12.38 -13.43
N ALA A 63 13.38 11.44 -13.13
CA ALA A 63 12.09 11.31 -13.81
C ALA A 63 11.15 12.53 -13.61
N LEU A 64 11.32 13.28 -12.53
CA LEU A 64 10.59 14.55 -12.31
C LEU A 64 11.17 15.71 -13.15
N GLY A 65 12.48 15.68 -13.40
CA GLY A 65 13.17 16.68 -14.22
C GLY A 65 13.14 16.39 -15.72
N ALA A 66 12.92 15.13 -16.11
CA ALA A 66 12.88 14.72 -17.50
C ALA A 66 11.51 15.01 -18.17
N PRO A 67 11.48 15.41 -19.45
CA PRO A 67 10.24 15.45 -20.22
C PRO A 67 9.66 14.03 -20.29
N ARG A 68 8.40 13.88 -19.84
CA ARG A 68 7.70 12.60 -19.60
C ARG A 68 8.07 11.51 -20.64
N PRO A 69 8.89 10.50 -20.30
CA PRO A 69 9.00 9.32 -21.14
C PRO A 69 7.73 8.50 -20.93
N GLN A 70 7.13 8.08 -22.04
CA GLN A 70 5.96 7.21 -22.03
C GLN A 70 6.26 5.97 -21.17
N ARG A 71 5.29 5.58 -20.35
CA ARG A 71 5.27 4.36 -19.53
C ARG A 71 6.00 3.23 -20.27
N VAL A 72 7.23 2.91 -19.85
CA VAL A 72 7.86 1.66 -20.27
C VAL A 72 7.10 0.58 -19.52
N GLU A 73 6.13 -0.01 -20.22
CA GLU A 73 5.44 -1.21 -19.77
C GLU A 73 6.53 -2.26 -19.48
N PRO A 74 6.58 -2.85 -18.27
CA PRO A 74 7.55 -3.89 -17.99
C PRO A 74 7.38 -5.00 -19.04
N PRO A 75 8.47 -5.64 -19.50
CA PRO A 75 8.35 -6.70 -20.50
C PRO A 75 7.38 -7.74 -19.97
N ALA A 76 6.26 -7.90 -20.69
CA ALA A 76 5.23 -8.88 -20.39
C ALA A 76 5.93 -10.20 -20.08
N THR A 77 5.79 -10.67 -18.84
CA THR A 77 6.43 -11.90 -18.39
C THR A 77 6.02 -12.99 -19.36
N GLY A 78 7.00 -13.47 -20.13
CA GLY A 78 6.80 -14.48 -21.14
C GLY A 78 6.08 -15.67 -20.52
N LYS A 79 4.90 -15.98 -21.06
CA LYS A 79 4.22 -17.25 -20.87
C LYS A 79 5.22 -18.36 -21.20
N VAL A 80 5.71 -19.08 -20.19
CA VAL A 80 6.54 -20.27 -20.37
C VAL A 80 5.69 -21.31 -21.11
N PRO A 81 6.04 -21.73 -22.35
CA PRO A 81 5.37 -22.86 -22.96
C PRO A 81 5.83 -24.14 -22.25
N GLY A 82 4.86 -24.87 -21.69
CA GLY A 82 5.08 -26.17 -21.09
C GLY A 82 5.67 -27.16 -22.10
N ARG A 83 6.58 -28.00 -21.61
CA ARG A 83 6.91 -29.29 -22.21
C ARG A 83 6.13 -30.37 -21.48
#